data_AF-A0A968HXS5-F1
#
_entry.id   AF-A0A968HXS5-F1
#
_cell.length_a   1.000
_cell.length_b   1.000
_cell.length_c   1.000
_cell.angle_alpha   90.00
_cell.angle_beta   90.00
_cell.angle_gamma   90.00
#
_symmetry.space_group_name_H-M   'P 1'
#
loop_
_entity.id
_entity.type
_entity.pdbx_description
1 polymer ?
#
loop_
_entity_poly.entity_id
_entity_poly.type
_entity_poly.pdbx_seq_one_letter_code
_entity_poly.pdbx_strand_id
1 'polypeptide(L)' 'MQIEVPNDYQIVDEALQILIKEMEPWKVARFIATCNLGRGDYQKIRDALFAGETLDSLIAKITTYDHSKPQANLE' A
#
# COMPACT_ATOMS: atom_id res chain seq x y z
N MET A 1 30.16 6.69 -22.71
CA MET A 1 29.48 6.92 -21.42
C MET A 1 28.30 5.98 -21.36
N GLN A 2 28.37 4.91 -20.57
CA GLN A 2 27.19 4.13 -20.21
C GLN A 2 26.48 4.94 -19.13
N ILE A 3 25.38 5.58 -19.50
CA ILE A 3 24.53 6.27 -18.53
C ILE A 3 23.74 5.15 -17.85
N GLU A 4 24.13 4.78 -16.63
CA GLU A 4 23.30 3.95 -15.75
C GLU A 4 22.09 4.80 -15.37
N VAL A 5 21.08 4.81 -16.26
CA VAL A 5 19.78 5.38 -15.96
C VAL A 5 19.25 4.61 -14.76
N PRO A 6 19.00 5.26 -13.61
CA PRO A 6 18.36 4.60 -12.48
C PRO A 6 17.12 3.94 -13.02
N ASN A 7 17.02 2.63 -12.83
CA ASN A 7 15.90 1.90 -13.34
C ASN A 7 14.63 2.54 -12.75
N ASP A 8 13.62 2.82 -13.57
CA ASP A 8 12.35 3.40 -13.10
C ASP A 8 11.79 2.63 -11.90
N TYR A 9 12.10 1.33 -11.80
CA TYR A 9 11.81 0.49 -10.64
C TYR A 9 12.45 0.94 -9.31
N GLN A 10 13.68 1.45 -9.32
CA GLN A 10 14.36 1.94 -8.11
C GLN A 10 13.74 3.25 -7.62
N ILE A 11 13.33 4.12 -8.55
CA ILE A 11 12.66 5.38 -8.22
C ILE A 11 11.28 5.11 -7.62
N VAL A 12 10.55 4.14 -8.17
CA VAL A 12 9.25 3.71 -7.62
C VAL A 12 9.41 3.08 -6.23
N ASP A 13 10.42 2.23 -6.03
CA ASP A 13 10.68 1.62 -4.72
C ASP A 13 11.00 2.69 -3.65
N GLU A 14 11.88 3.64 -3.96
CA GLU A 14 12.21 4.76 -3.08
C GLU A 14 10.97 5.61 -2.73
N ALA A 15 10.14 5.93 -3.73
CA ALA A 15 8.90 6.66 -3.52
C ALA A 15 7.93 5.90 -2.59
N LEU A 16 7.81 4.58 -2.77
CA LEU A 16 6.95 3.75 -1.91
C LEU A 16 7.48 3.67 -0.48
N GLN A 17 8.79 3.55 -0.27
CA GLN A 17 9.38 3.56 1.08
C GLN A 17 9.10 4.88 1.81
N ILE A 18 9.18 6.02 1.12
CA ILE A 18 8.82 7.33 1.68
C ILE A 18 7.33 7.37 2.05
N LEU A 19 6.46 6.89 1.15
CA LEU A 19 5.01 6.86 1.41
C LEU A 19 4.64 5.95 2.59
N ILE A 20 5.28 4.79 2.72
CA ILE A 20 5.07 3.85 3.84
C ILE A 20 5.50 4.46 5.17
N LYS A 21 6.58 5.25 5.16
CA LYS A 21 7.08 5.91 6.37
C LYS A 21 6.16 7.04 6.86
N GLU A 22 5.55 7.78 5.94
CA GLU A 22 4.79 9.00 6.25
C GLU A 22 3.26 8.79 6.28
N MET A 23 2.76 7.67 5.75
CA MET A 23 1.33 7.40 5.63
C MET A 23 0.93 6.08 6.27
N GLU A 24 -0.33 6.00 6.68
CA GLU A 24 -0.92 4.74 7.14
C GLU A 24 -0.91 3.68 6.01
N PRO A 25 -0.59 2.41 6.31
CA PRO A 25 -0.42 1.36 5.30
C PRO A 25 -1.60 1.20 4.33
N TRP A 26 -2.83 1.42 4.80
CA TRP A 26 -4.03 1.31 3.97
C TRP A 26 -4.13 2.42 2.91
N LYS A 27 -3.65 3.64 3.19
CA LYS A 27 -3.64 4.76 2.23
C LYS A 27 -2.61 4.51 1.14
N VAL A 28 -1.45 3.96 1.51
CA VAL A 28 -0.39 3.59 0.56
C VAL A 28 -0.88 2.47 -0.37
N ALA A 29 -1.51 1.43 0.17
CA ALA A 29 -2.09 0.35 -0.63
C ALA A 29 -3.17 0.87 -1.62
N ARG A 30 -4.04 1.79 -1.18
CA ARG A 30 -5.04 2.46 -2.03
C ARG A 30 -4.37 3.29 -3.14
N PHE A 31 -3.30 4.02 -2.82
CA PHE A 31 -2.55 4.83 -3.77
C PHE A 31 -1.89 3.97 -4.85
N ILE A 32 -1.20 2.89 -4.45
CA ILE A 32 -0.60 1.91 -5.38
C ILE A 32 -1.63 1.36 -6.35
N ALA A 33 -2.80 0.96 -5.85
CA ALA A 33 -3.90 0.44 -6.66
C ALA A 33 -4.48 1.51 -7.61
N THR A 34 -4.65 2.75 -7.14
CA THR A 34 -5.21 3.85 -7.93
C THR A 34 -4.25 4.28 -9.05
N CYS A 35 -2.96 4.31 -8.77
CA CYS A 35 -1.94 4.71 -9.73
C CYS A 35 -1.47 3.57 -10.64
N ASN A 36 -2.06 2.37 -10.54
CA ASN A 36 -1.64 1.16 -11.28
C ASN A 36 -0.13 0.92 -11.22
N LEU A 37 0.51 1.23 -10.08
CA LEU A 37 1.95 1.09 -9.88
C LEU A 37 2.41 -0.37 -9.76
N GLY A 38 1.49 -1.33 -9.94
CA GLY A 38 1.70 -2.78 -9.87
C GLY A 38 2.56 -3.39 -10.99
N ARG A 39 3.37 -2.61 -11.70
CA ARG A 39 4.38 -3.15 -12.63
C ARG A 39 5.68 -3.59 -11.94
N GLY A 40 5.86 -3.23 -10.66
CA GLY A 40 7.00 -3.63 -9.83
C GLY A 40 6.76 -4.93 -9.03
N ASP A 41 7.71 -5.28 -8.15
CA ASP A 41 7.67 -6.45 -7.28
C ASP A 41 6.62 -6.25 -6.15
N TYR A 42 5.33 -6.24 -6.54
CA TYR A 42 4.17 -6.04 -5.66
C TYR A 42 4.20 -6.96 -4.43
N GLN A 43 4.82 -8.14 -4.58
CA GLN A 43 4.99 -9.09 -3.51
C GLN A 43 5.87 -8.54 -2.38
N LYS A 44 7.03 -7.94 -2.71
CA LYS A 44 7.89 -7.29 -1.70
C LYS A 44 7.22 -6.09 -1.02
N ILE A 45 6.51 -5.28 -1.80
CA ILE A 45 5.82 -4.09 -1.28
C ILE A 45 4.67 -4.50 -0.34
N ARG A 46 3.88 -5.49 -0.72
CA ARG A 46 2.83 -6.07 0.12
C ARG A 46 3.43 -6.64 1.40
N ASP A 47 4.50 -7.42 1.30
CA ASP A 47 5.13 -8.05 2.45
C ASP A 47 5.73 -7.00 3.42
N ALA A 48 6.22 -5.86 2.91
CA ALA A 48 6.66 -4.72 3.73
C ALA A 48 5.47 -3.97 4.38
N LEU A 49 4.39 -3.72 3.63
CA LEU A 49 3.19 -3.01 4.11
C LEU A 49 2.47 -3.74 5.26
N PHE A 50 2.49 -5.07 5.22
CA PHE A 50 1.83 -5.92 6.20
C PHE A 50 2.83 -6.69 7.06
N ALA A 51 4.09 -6.25 7.12
CA ALA A 51 5.11 -6.86 7.96
C ALA A 51 4.68 -6.80 9.43
N GLY A 52 4.51 -7.97 10.06
CA GLY A 52 4.06 -8.10 11.45
C GLY A 52 2.54 -8.04 11.65
N GLU A 53 1.75 -7.85 10.58
CA GLU A 53 0.30 -8.01 10.63
C GLU A 53 -0.06 -9.48 10.40
N THR A 54 -0.85 -10.05 11.31
CA THR A 54 -1.47 -11.36 11.10
C THR A 54 -2.78 -11.20 10.34
N LEU A 55 -3.26 -12.29 9.71
CA LEU A 55 -4.58 -12.32 9.08
C LEU A 55 -5.67 -11.88 10.06
N ASP A 56 -5.58 -12.29 11.34
CA ASP A 56 -6.51 -11.91 12.39
C ASP A 56 -6.48 -10.40 12.70
N SER A 57 -5.29 -9.79 12.75
CA SER A 57 -5.12 -8.33 12.91
C SER A 57 -5.76 -7.57 11.76
N LEU A 58 -5.59 -8.06 10.54
CA LEU A 58 -6.14 -7.44 9.34
C LEU A 58 -7.67 -7.55 9.31
N ILE A 59 -8.23 -8.72 9.67
CA ILE A 59 -9.67 -8.92 9.79
C ILE A 59 -10.26 -8.02 10.87
N ALA A 60 -9.59 -7.90 12.02
CA ALA A 60 -10.04 -7.01 13.09
C ALA A 60 -10.08 -5.54 12.64
N LYS A 61 -9.08 -5.08 11.87
CA LYS A 61 -9.05 -3.72 11.30
C LYS A 61 -10.13 -3.49 10.25
N ILE A 62 -10.37 -4.45 9.37
CA ILE A 62 -11.44 -4.38 8.37
C ILE A 62 -12.81 -4.33 9.05
N THR A 63 -13.04 -5.20 10.03
CA THR A 63 -14.29 -5.24 10.81
C THR A 63 -14.51 -3.92 11.55
N THR A 64 -13.48 -3.38 12.20
CA THR A 64 -13.53 -2.07 12.86
C THR A 64 -13.86 -0.95 11.87
N TYR A 65 -13.24 -0.97 10.69
CA TYR A 65 -13.50 0.01 9.64
C TYR A 65 -14.95 -0.06 9.13
N ASP A 66 -15.49 -1.26 8.89
CA ASP A 66 -16.87 -1.44 8.44
C ASP A 66 -17.90 -1.06 9.50
N HIS A 67 -17.64 -1.31 10.78
CA HIS A 67 -18.47 -0.83 11.88
C HIS A 67 -18.39 0.70 12.10
N SER A 68 -17.31 1.33 11.65
CA SER A 68 -17.13 2.79 11.73
C SER A 68 -17.73 3.55 10.54
N LYS A 69 -18.17 2.84 9.48
CA LYS A 69 -18.88 3.48 8.37
C LYS A 69 -20.27 3.90 8.86
N PRO A 70 -20.66 5.17 8.72
CA PRO A 70 -22.06 5.55 8.83
C PRO A 70 -22.84 4.72 7.80
N GLN A 71 -23.93 4.09 8.21
CA GLN A 71 -24.88 3.47 7.29
C GLN A 71 -25.29 4.55 6.28
N ALA A 72 -24.76 4.47 5.06
CA ALA A 72 -25.32 5.21 3.95
C ALA A 72 -26.68 4.57 3.67
N ASN A 73 -27.74 5.20 4.17
CA ASN A 73 -29.11 4.90 3.82
C ASN A 73 -29.20 4.79 2.30
N LEU A 74 -29.41 3.57 1.80
CA LEU A 74 -29.91 3.31 0.47
C LEU A 74 -31.41 3.07 0.62
N GLU A 75 -32.17 4.17 0.55
CA GLU A 75 -33.56 4.17 0.07
C GLU A 75 -33.56 4.16 -1.46
#